data_AF-A0A975Y7C1-F1
#
_entry.id   AF-A0A975Y7C1-F1
#
_cell.length_a   1.000
_cell.length_b   1.000
_cell.length_c   1.000
_cell.angle_alpha   90.00
_cell.angle_beta   90.00
_cell.angle_gamma   90.00
#
_symmetry.space_group_name_H-M   'P 1'
#
loop_
_entity.id
_entity.type
_entity.pdbx_description
1 polymer ?
#
loop_
_entity_poly.entity_id
_entity_poly.type
_entity_poly.pdbx_seq_one_letter_code
_entity_poly.pdbx_strand_id
1 'polypeptide(L)'
;MLSDALNMRLEKRFILSTKPLKASTINWWGKRRWQIEGWFKTAKHRFGLHRFGQGTLLGVYRWLVLSLIAYILAHWAYLSVATDDLPDWGQAAQIAVEACFPQFLLFSFLLHLERRRSFLLSQGINIHISRCKI
;
A
#
# COMPACT_ATOMS: atom_id res chain seq x y z
N MET A 1 35.12 -22.75 -26.65
CA MET A 1 33.72 -22.53 -26.24
C MET A 1 33.48 -23.13 -24.85
N LEU A 2 33.98 -22.49 -23.78
CA LEU A 2 33.56 -22.73 -22.37
C LEU A 2 34.37 -21.82 -21.41
N SER A 3 34.38 -20.50 -21.66
CA SER A 3 35.06 -19.53 -20.80
C SER A 3 34.22 -18.31 -20.41
N ASP A 4 32.89 -18.34 -20.61
CA ASP A 4 32.00 -17.19 -20.39
C ASP A 4 30.91 -17.42 -19.33
N ALA A 5 31.05 -18.40 -18.42
CA ALA A 5 29.95 -18.81 -17.53
C ALA A 5 30.10 -18.48 -16.04
N LEU A 6 31.15 -17.77 -15.57
CA LEU A 6 31.31 -17.56 -14.11
C LEU A 6 31.99 -16.26 -13.72
N ASN A 7 31.58 -15.14 -14.32
CA ASN A 7 31.89 -13.82 -13.77
C ASN A 7 30.74 -13.32 -12.87
N MET A 8 30.40 -14.10 -11.83
CA MET A 8 29.66 -13.58 -10.68
C MET A 8 30.64 -12.72 -9.86
N ARG A 9 30.85 -11.48 -10.30
CA ARG A 9 31.63 -10.47 -9.57
C ARG A 9 31.03 -10.33 -8.17
N LEU A 10 31.69 -10.91 -7.16
CA LEU A 10 31.34 -10.75 -5.75
C LEU A 10 31.48 -9.26 -5.39
N GLU A 11 30.39 -8.52 -5.42
CA GLU A 11 30.36 -7.14 -4.94
C GLU A 11 30.51 -7.11 -3.42
N LYS A 12 31.63 -6.56 -2.94
CA LYS A 12 31.79 -6.26 -1.51
C LYS A 12 30.86 -5.10 -1.15
N ARG A 13 29.86 -5.38 -0.31
CA ARG A 13 28.92 -4.38 0.21
C ARG A 13 29.27 -4.06 1.65
N PHE A 14 29.68 -2.82 1.90
CA PHE A 14 29.97 -2.34 3.24
C PHE A 14 28.70 -1.74 3.86
N ILE A 15 28.46 -2.03 5.14
CA ILE A 15 27.30 -1.56 5.88
C ILE A 15 27.83 -0.81 7.11
N LEU A 16 27.48 0.47 7.21
CA LEU A 16 27.76 1.32 8.36
C LEU A 16 26.51 1.38 9.24
N SER A 17 26.67 1.14 10.53
CA SER A 17 25.60 1.24 11.53
C SER A 17 26.13 2.03 12.71
N THR A 18 25.30 2.93 13.25
CA THR A 18 25.60 3.70 14.46
C THR A 18 25.45 2.89 15.74
N LYS A 19 24.90 1.67 15.64
CA LYS A 19 24.71 0.73 16.74
C LYS A 19 25.33 -0.63 16.41
N PRO A 20 25.90 -1.34 17.39
CA PRO A 20 26.36 -2.72 17.20
C PRO A 20 25.13 -3.60 16.95
N LEU A 21 24.97 -4.06 15.71
CA LEU A 21 23.85 -4.90 15.28
C LEU A 21 24.36 -6.26 14.83
N LYS A 22 23.61 -7.31 15.16
CA LYS A 22 23.89 -8.67 14.69
C LYS A 22 23.71 -8.73 13.16
N ALA A 23 24.57 -9.51 12.49
CA ALA A 23 24.54 -9.68 11.04
C ALA A 23 23.17 -10.14 10.50
N SER A 24 22.45 -10.99 11.26
CA SER A 24 21.10 -11.44 10.91
C SER A 24 20.08 -10.29 10.88
N THR A 25 20.17 -9.36 11.83
CA THR A 25 19.32 -8.18 11.91
C THR A 25 19.60 -7.26 10.73
N ILE A 26 20.87 -7.03 10.40
CA ILE A 26 21.27 -6.22 9.24
C ILE A 26 20.72 -6.80 7.93
N ASN A 27 20.77 -8.12 7.75
CA ASN A 27 20.22 -8.78 6.55
C ASN A 27 18.69 -8.65 6.47
N TRP A 28 17.99 -8.81 7.60
CA TRP A 28 16.54 -8.61 7.68
C TRP A 28 16.14 -7.16 7.36
N TRP A 29 16.87 -6.18 7.92
CA TRP A 29 16.69 -4.76 7.62
C TRP A 29 16.95 -4.45 6.13
N GLY A 30 17.99 -5.08 5.56
CA GLY A 30 18.26 -5.02 4.12
C GLY A 30 17.05 -5.47 3.30
N LYS A 31 16.51 -6.66 3.56
CA LYS A 31 15.29 -7.15 2.89
C LYS A 31 14.12 -6.18 3.01
N ARG A 32 13.90 -5.61 4.21
CA ARG A 32 12.82 -4.64 4.45
C ARG A 32 13.03 -3.33 3.67
N ARG A 33 14.26 -2.85 3.53
CA ARG A 33 14.61 -1.72 2.65
C ARG A 33 14.27 -2.02 1.18
N TRP A 34 14.59 -3.21 0.69
CA TRP A 34 14.25 -3.62 -0.67
C TRP A 34 12.73 -3.72 -0.89
N GLN A 35 11.96 -4.11 0.12
CA GLN A 35 10.49 -4.07 0.06
C GLN A 35 9.95 -2.65 -0.08
N ILE A 36 10.52 -1.69 0.67
CA ILE A 36 10.16 -0.27 0.54
C ILE A 36 10.49 0.25 -0.86
N GLU A 37 11.69 -0.05 -1.37
CA GLU A 37 12.06 0.33 -2.74
C GLU A 37 11.16 -0.33 -3.80
N GLY A 38 10.83 -1.61 -3.63
CA GLY A 38 9.90 -2.35 -4.48
C GLY A 38 8.49 -1.74 -4.46
N TRP A 39 8.01 -1.33 -3.28
CA TRP A 39 6.76 -0.60 -3.14
C TRP A 39 6.82 0.75 -3.86
N PHE A 40 7.87 1.56 -3.67
CA PHE A 40 8.03 2.83 -4.37
C PHE A 40 8.14 2.65 -5.90
N LYS A 41 8.86 1.62 -6.37
CA LYS A 41 8.94 1.27 -7.80
C LYS A 41 7.56 0.89 -8.36
N THR A 42 6.83 0.08 -7.62
CA THR A 42 5.47 -0.34 -8.00
C THR A 42 4.51 0.83 -7.97
N ALA A 43 4.59 1.71 -6.96
CA ALA A 43 3.80 2.92 -6.87
C ALA A 43 4.08 3.88 -8.01
N LYS A 44 5.37 4.09 -8.33
CA LYS A 44 5.82 4.92 -9.44
C LYS A 44 5.25 4.47 -10.78
N HIS A 45 5.20 3.17 -11.04
CA HIS A 45 4.73 2.61 -12.32
C HIS A 45 3.23 2.29 -12.37
N ARG A 46 2.68 1.60 -11.37
CA ARG A 46 1.29 1.09 -11.36
C ARG A 46 0.28 2.13 -10.90
N PHE A 47 0.61 2.90 -9.87
CA PHE A 47 -0.21 4.03 -9.42
C PHE A 47 0.14 5.33 -10.15
N GLY A 48 1.05 5.25 -11.12
CA GLY A 48 1.47 6.40 -11.92
C GLY A 48 2.08 7.50 -11.06
N LEU A 49 2.77 7.20 -9.95
CA LEU A 49 3.45 8.23 -9.16
C LEU A 49 4.49 9.00 -9.99
N HIS A 50 5.01 8.42 -11.08
CA HIS A 50 5.82 9.13 -12.07
C HIS A 50 5.00 10.14 -12.90
N ARG A 51 3.72 9.86 -13.11
CA ARG A 51 2.74 10.71 -13.83
C ARG A 51 1.98 11.67 -12.90
N PHE A 52 1.93 11.40 -11.60
CA PHE A 52 1.75 12.45 -10.60
C PHE A 52 2.97 13.34 -10.76
N GLY A 53 2.85 14.44 -11.49
CA GLY A 53 3.97 15.33 -11.78
C GLY A 53 4.58 15.86 -10.48
N GLN A 54 5.48 15.11 -9.86
CA GLN A 54 6.20 15.55 -8.67
C GLN A 54 7.14 16.73 -9.00
N GLY A 55 7.43 16.92 -10.30
CA GLY A 55 8.05 18.13 -10.84
C GLY A 55 7.07 19.27 -11.14
N THR A 56 5.77 19.12 -10.89
CA THR A 56 4.77 20.17 -11.06
C THR A 56 4.09 20.50 -9.74
N LEU A 57 3.78 21.77 -9.52
CA LEU A 57 3.14 22.26 -8.29
C LEU A 57 1.84 21.50 -7.97
N LEU A 58 1.05 21.18 -9.01
CA LEU A 58 -0.19 20.42 -8.88
C LEU A 58 0.03 18.97 -8.39
N GLY A 59 1.11 18.30 -8.80
CA GLY A 59 1.42 16.96 -8.32
C GLY A 59 1.84 16.94 -6.85
N VAL A 60 2.57 17.97 -6.40
CA VAL A 60 2.90 18.16 -4.97
C VAL A 60 1.64 18.35 -4.14
N TYR A 61 0.70 19.20 -4.57
CA TYR A 61 -0.58 19.38 -3.87
C TYR A 61 -1.37 18.06 -3.77
N ARG A 62 -1.46 17.29 -4.86
CA ARG A 62 -2.14 15.99 -4.83
C ARG A 62 -1.48 15.01 -3.86
N TRP A 63 -0.15 14.99 -3.80
CA TRP A 63 0.59 14.17 -2.85
C TRP A 63 0.36 14.59 -1.41
N LEU A 64 0.35 15.89 -1.13
CA LEU A 64 0.04 16.43 0.20
C LEU A 64 -1.38 16.07 0.63
N VAL A 65 -2.36 16.21 -0.27
CA VAL A 65 -3.75 15.82 0.00
C VAL A 65 -3.84 14.32 0.27
N LEU A 66 -3.18 13.48 -0.52
CA LEU A 66 -3.17 12.02 -0.29
C LEU A 66 -2.53 11.66 1.05
N SER A 67 -1.41 12.32 1.40
CA SER A 67 -0.72 12.11 2.68
C SER A 67 -1.57 12.56 3.86
N LEU A 68 -2.29 13.69 3.71
CA LEU A 68 -3.21 14.21 4.71
C LEU A 68 -4.40 13.27 4.92
N ILE A 69 -5.00 12.77 3.84
CA ILE A 69 -6.08 11.79 3.91
C ILE A 69 -5.60 10.53 4.64
N ALA A 70 -4.43 10.00 4.26
CA ALA A 70 -3.85 8.83 4.93
C ALA A 70 -3.62 9.06 6.43
N TYR A 71 -3.13 10.24 6.82
CA TYR A 71 -2.97 10.63 8.22
C TYR A 71 -4.31 10.69 8.96
N ILE A 72 -5.32 11.34 8.38
CA ILE A 72 -6.66 11.46 8.99
C ILE A 72 -7.28 10.08 9.21
N LEU A 73 -7.14 9.17 8.24
CA LEU A 73 -7.62 7.78 8.36
C LEU A 73 -6.91 7.03 9.49
N ALA A 74 -5.59 7.12 9.57
CA ALA A 74 -4.83 6.49 10.64
C ALA A 74 -5.19 7.09 12.02
N HIS A 75 -5.35 8.42 12.08
CA HIS A 75 -5.74 9.10 13.31
C HIS A 75 -7.16 8.75 13.77
N TRP A 76 -8.11 8.61 12.82
CA TRP A 76 -9.45 8.13 13.12
C TRP A 76 -9.42 6.71 13.69
N ALA A 77 -8.64 5.81 13.08
CA ALA A 77 -8.50 4.44 13.57
C ALA A 77 -7.87 4.41 14.97
N TYR A 78 -6.87 5.26 15.23
CA TYR A 78 -6.32 5.43 16.58
C TYR A 78 -7.39 5.85 17.59
N LEU A 79 -8.18 6.88 17.27
CA LEU A 79 -9.28 7.35 18.14
C LEU A 79 -10.33 6.25 18.40
N SER A 80 -10.58 5.37 17.43
CA SER A 80 -11.54 4.27 17.58
C SER A 80 -11.07 3.15 18.54
N VAL A 81 -9.78 3.10 18.86
CA VAL A 81 -9.16 2.08 19.73
C VAL A 81 -8.60 2.68 21.02
N ALA A 82 -8.66 4.00 21.17
CA ALA A 82 -7.82 4.76 22.09
C ALA A 82 -7.71 4.18 23.51
N THR A 83 -6.46 3.99 23.92
CA THR A 83 -5.92 3.78 25.26
C THR A 83 -4.98 4.97 25.55
N ASP A 84 -4.73 5.34 26.82
CA ASP A 84 -4.01 6.57 27.22
C ASP A 84 -2.51 6.65 26.81
N ASP A 85 -2.01 5.72 26.01
CA ASP A 85 -0.60 5.62 25.61
C ASP A 85 -0.27 6.40 24.34
N LEU A 86 1.03 6.61 24.06
CA LEU A 86 1.46 7.26 22.82
C LEU A 86 1.01 6.45 21.58
N PRO A 87 0.56 7.12 20.50
CA PRO A 87 0.08 6.44 19.30
C PRO A 87 1.19 5.69 18.57
N ASP A 88 1.08 4.36 18.50
CA ASP A 88 1.80 3.57 17.49
C ASP A 88 1.10 3.74 16.14
N TRP A 89 1.60 4.70 15.35
CA TRP A 89 1.09 5.00 14.02
C TRP A 89 1.11 3.81 13.06
N GLY A 90 1.98 2.82 13.29
CA GLY A 90 2.00 1.59 12.50
C GLY A 90 0.76 0.73 12.76
N GLN A 91 0.40 0.55 14.03
CA GLN A 91 -0.82 -0.17 14.43
C GLN A 91 -2.07 0.60 14.02
N ALA A 92 -2.11 1.92 14.23
CA ALA A 92 -3.24 2.75 13.82
C ALA A 92 -3.50 2.66 12.30
N ALA A 93 -2.45 2.65 11.49
CA ALA A 93 -2.56 2.45 10.05
C ALA A 93 -3.07 1.04 9.69
N GLN A 94 -2.63 -0.01 10.40
CA GLN A 94 -3.14 -1.37 10.18
C GLN A 94 -4.62 -1.48 10.51
N ILE A 95 -5.05 -0.95 11.66
CA ILE A 95 -6.45 -0.93 12.08
C ILE A 95 -7.30 -0.15 11.07
N ALA A 96 -6.81 0.99 10.58
CA ALA A 96 -7.50 1.77 9.54
C ALA A 96 -7.71 0.94 8.26
N VAL A 97 -6.68 0.20 7.83
CA VAL A 97 -6.78 -0.69 6.67
C VAL A 97 -7.78 -1.82 6.94
N GLU A 98 -7.70 -2.49 8.08
CA GLU A 98 -8.60 -3.59 8.44
C GLU A 98 -10.06 -3.15 8.55
N ALA A 99 -10.33 -1.94 9.06
CA ALA A 99 -11.67 -1.39 9.15
C ALA A 99 -12.21 -0.94 7.78
N CYS A 100 -11.39 -0.25 6.98
CA CYS A 100 -11.84 0.33 5.72
C CYS A 100 -11.82 -0.64 4.53
N PHE A 101 -10.86 -1.56 4.48
CA PHE A 101 -10.64 -2.45 3.34
C PHE A 101 -11.85 -3.35 3.02
N PRO A 102 -12.53 -3.98 3.99
CA PRO A 102 -13.73 -4.78 3.73
C PRO A 102 -14.84 -3.94 3.09
N GLN A 103 -15.01 -2.70 3.55
CA GLN A 103 -16.01 -1.79 3.02
C GLN A 103 -15.67 -1.40 1.58
N PHE A 104 -14.42 -1.03 1.29
CA PHE A 104 -13.98 -0.70 -0.07
C PHE A 104 -14.10 -1.88 -1.03
N LEU A 105 -13.73 -3.09 -0.59
CA LEU A 105 -13.92 -4.31 -1.38
C LEU A 105 -15.38 -4.56 -1.68
N LEU A 106 -16.25 -4.47 -0.68
CA LEU A 106 -17.69 -4.66 -0.84
C LEU A 106 -18.28 -3.64 -1.81
N PHE A 107 -17.98 -2.35 -1.64
CA PHE A 107 -18.46 -1.31 -2.55
C PHE A 107 -17.94 -1.49 -3.98
N SER A 108 -16.66 -1.82 -4.14
CA SER A 108 -16.07 -2.09 -5.46
C SER A 108 -16.74 -3.29 -6.14
N PHE A 109 -17.00 -4.36 -5.38
CA PHE A 109 -17.70 -5.54 -5.87
C PHE A 109 -19.16 -5.23 -6.25
N LEU A 110 -19.90 -4.52 -5.40
CA LEU A 110 -21.27 -4.10 -5.69
C LEU A 110 -21.34 -3.22 -6.94
N LEU A 111 -20.43 -2.25 -7.08
CA LEU A 111 -20.33 -1.40 -8.27
C LEU A 111 -20.02 -2.23 -9.52
N HIS A 112 -19.18 -3.26 -9.39
CA HIS A 112 -18.87 -4.16 -10.49
C HIS A 112 -20.08 -5.00 -10.91
N LEU A 113 -20.84 -5.53 -9.96
CA LEU A 113 -22.08 -6.26 -10.22
C LEU A 113 -23.12 -5.37 -10.88
N GLU A 114 -23.29 -4.13 -10.40
CA GLU A 114 -24.21 -3.16 -10.98
C GLU A 114 -23.83 -2.84 -12.43
N ARG A 115 -22.53 -2.64 -12.71
CA ARG A 115 -22.03 -2.43 -14.08
C ARG A 115 -22.26 -3.62 -14.99
N ARG A 116 -22.22 -4.85 -14.48
CA ARG A 116 -22.45 -6.09 -15.24
C ARG A 116 -23.91 -6.56 -15.20
N ARG A 117 -24.83 -5.80 -14.61
CA ARG A 117 -26.22 -6.20 -14.42
C ARG A 117 -26.92 -6.57 -15.73
N SER A 118 -26.74 -5.79 -16.79
CA SER A 118 -27.32 -6.05 -18.11
C SER A 118 -26.86 -7.39 -18.70
N PHE A 119 -25.58 -7.71 -18.55
CA PHE A 119 -25.02 -9.00 -18.94
C PHE A 119 -25.60 -10.15 -18.11
N LEU A 120 -25.69 -9.99 -16.79
CA LEU A 120 -26.22 -11.02 -15.89
C LEU A 120 -27.70 -11.30 -16.16
N LEU A 121 -28.48 -10.27 -16.50
CA LEU A 121 -29.86 -10.41 -16.95
C LEU A 121 -29.97 -11.22 -18.25
N SER A 122 -29.03 -11.04 -19.19
CA SER A 122 -28.99 -11.85 -20.43
C SER A 122 -28.70 -13.33 -20.17
N GLN A 123 -28.09 -13.66 -19.03
CA GLN A 123 -27.82 -15.03 -18.56
C GLN A 123 -28.94 -15.57 -17.65
N GLY A 124 -30.05 -14.84 -17.49
CA GLY A 124 -31.19 -15.23 -16.65
C GLY A 124 -31.02 -14.96 -15.15
N ILE A 125 -29.94 -14.28 -14.74
CA ILE A 125 -29.67 -13.95 -13.33
C ILE A 125 -30.19 -12.55 -13.02
N ASN A 126 -31.24 -12.46 -12.20
CA ASN A 126 -31.79 -11.19 -11.73
C ASN A 126 -31.19 -10.81 -10.37
N ILE A 127 -30.39 -9.75 -10.34
CA ILE A 127 -29.78 -9.22 -9.12
C ILE A 127 -30.52 -7.95 -8.69
N HIS A 128 -31.06 -7.98 -7.46
CA HIS A 128 -31.67 -6.84 -6.80
C HIS A 128 -30.79 -6.40 -5.62
N ILE A 129 -30.15 -5.24 -5.72
CA ILE A 129 -29.32 -4.68 -4.66
C ILE A 129 -30.20 -3.72 -3.84
N SER A 130 -30.62 -4.15 -2.66
CA SER A 130 -31.31 -3.27 -1.70
C SER A 130 -30.28 -2.74 -0.69
N ARG A 131 -30.23 -1.42 -0.50
CA ARG A 131 -29.45 -0.85 0.61
C ARG A 131 -30.20 -1.12 1.91
N CYS A 132 -29.60 -1.90 2.81
CA CYS A 132 -30.10 -2.00 4.18
C CYS A 132 -29.78 -0.68 4.87
N LYS A 133 -30.81 0.05 5.33
CA LYS A 133 -30.60 1.18 6.25
C LYS A 133 -30.28 0.57 7.61
N ILE A 134 -29.05 0.81 8.08
CA ILE A 134 -28.67 0.66 9.49
C ILE A 134 -28.87 2.02 10.14
#